data_AF-A0A6A5UNR3-F1
#
_entry.id   AF-A0A6A5UNR3-F1
#
_cell.length_a   1.000
_cell.length_b   1.000
_cell.length_c   1.000
_cell.angle_alpha   90.00
_cell.angle_beta   90.00
_cell.angle_gamma   90.00
#
_symmetry.space_group_name_H-M   'P 1'
#
loop_
_entity.id
_entity.type
_entity.pdbx_description
1 polymer ?
#
loop_
_entity_poly.entity_id
_entity_poly.type
_entity_poly.pdbx_seq_one_letter_code
_entity_poly.pdbx_strand_id
1 'polypeptide(L)'
;MPQLVSKDHQNTGHKSNFLFLANKQIHSEYMGIIGKKSTVHLTVASCNYAPPTTAAEEEKNIWQVSPQVIKQMKRCNITLATTSTMLGVPDPRNMKSEEWALARQIGRQLAQVRNDCELNLIVKAISDPLWNPLWIWYHAAQALKTRGQGSNVGPKFNRITFCLDTFSPGENYLMRDPANSDQWAWWCLEGHCVAQVGVDLTVRQFCSGVYGCPTCDAGENEEST
;
A
#
# COMPACT_ATOMS: atom_id res chain seq x y z
N MET A 1 46.00 -49.37 56.16
CA MET A 1 44.97 -50.18 55.46
C MET A 1 43.60 -49.75 55.99
N PRO A 2 42.56 -49.54 55.17
CA PRO A 2 42.51 -49.18 53.74
C PRO A 2 41.83 -47.80 53.50
N GLN A 3 41.86 -47.40 52.24
CA GLN A 3 41.32 -46.19 51.62
C GLN A 3 39.79 -46.11 51.65
N LEU A 4 39.24 -44.91 51.50
CA LEU A 4 38.04 -44.68 50.69
C LEU A 4 38.13 -43.29 50.03
N VAL A 5 38.59 -43.32 48.78
CA VAL A 5 38.56 -42.21 47.83
C VAL A 5 37.13 -42.12 47.31
N SER A 6 36.36 -41.09 47.69
CA SER A 6 35.12 -40.75 46.99
C SER A 6 35.45 -39.77 45.88
N LYS A 7 35.53 -40.29 44.65
CA LYS A 7 35.45 -39.49 43.43
C LYS A 7 33.97 -39.30 43.13
N ASP A 8 33.43 -38.12 43.38
CA ASP A 8 32.13 -37.75 42.83
C ASP A 8 32.27 -36.59 41.85
N HIS A 9 31.67 -36.84 40.69
CA HIS A 9 31.73 -36.09 39.46
C HIS A 9 31.42 -34.60 39.63
N GLN A 10 32.31 -33.74 39.11
CA GLN A 10 31.94 -32.39 38.71
C GLN A 10 30.96 -32.49 37.53
N ASN A 11 29.67 -32.47 37.83
CA ASN A 11 28.63 -32.31 36.85
C ASN A 11 28.66 -30.84 36.38
N THR A 12 29.42 -30.53 35.33
CA THR A 12 29.35 -29.23 34.65
C THR A 12 27.99 -29.15 33.96
N GLY A 13 26.98 -28.78 34.75
CA GLY A 13 25.64 -28.52 34.30
C GLY A 13 25.65 -27.37 33.30
N HIS A 14 25.75 -27.71 32.01
CA HIS A 14 25.31 -26.83 30.95
C HIS A 14 23.85 -26.49 31.24
N LYS A 15 23.61 -25.33 31.85
CA LYS A 15 22.27 -24.76 32.02
C LYS A 15 21.74 -24.47 30.61
N SER A 16 21.01 -25.45 30.12
CA SER A 16 20.24 -25.46 28.89
C SER A 16 19.55 -24.12 28.62
N ASN A 17 20.05 -23.37 27.62
CA ASN A 17 19.37 -22.21 27.01
C ASN A 17 18.11 -22.62 26.19
N PHE A 18 17.49 -23.75 26.52
CA PHE A 18 16.36 -24.29 25.77
C PHE A 18 15.10 -23.46 25.96
N LEU A 19 14.92 -22.79 27.11
CA LEU A 19 13.81 -21.86 27.31
C LEU A 19 13.92 -20.63 26.39
N PHE A 20 15.14 -20.14 26.14
CA PHE A 20 15.40 -19.02 25.23
C PHE A 20 15.28 -19.42 23.75
N LEU A 21 15.66 -20.66 23.39
CA LEU A 21 15.51 -21.18 22.03
C LEU A 21 14.05 -21.48 21.69
N ALA A 22 13.29 -22.07 22.62
CA ALA A 22 11.85 -22.24 22.47
C ALA A 22 11.17 -20.87 22.30
N ASN A 23 11.59 -19.84 23.04
CA ASN A 23 11.08 -18.48 22.87
C ASN A 23 11.39 -17.93 21.47
N LYS A 24 12.62 -18.04 20.96
CA LYS A 24 12.98 -17.56 19.62
C LYS A 24 12.27 -18.32 18.49
N GLN A 25 12.17 -19.64 18.60
CA GLN A 25 11.48 -20.46 17.60
C GLN A 25 9.98 -20.17 17.61
N ILE A 26 9.33 -20.20 18.78
CA ILE A 26 7.90 -19.88 18.92
C ILE A 26 7.63 -18.46 18.42
N HIS A 27 8.49 -17.49 18.77
CA HIS A 27 8.38 -16.13 18.26
C HIS A 27 8.51 -16.08 16.73
N SER A 28 9.46 -16.80 16.14
CA SER A 28 9.63 -16.84 14.68
C SER A 28 8.44 -17.49 13.97
N GLU A 29 7.87 -18.55 14.55
CA GLU A 29 6.68 -19.22 14.02
C GLU A 29 5.43 -18.35 14.19
N TYR A 30 5.27 -17.71 15.35
CA TYR A 30 4.20 -16.75 15.62
C TYR A 30 4.25 -15.56 14.66
N MET A 31 5.42 -14.93 14.49
CA MET A 31 5.61 -13.85 13.52
C MET A 31 5.41 -14.34 12.08
N GLY A 32 5.77 -15.59 11.77
CA GLY A 32 5.48 -16.23 10.49
C GLY A 32 3.99 -16.43 10.26
N ILE A 33 3.23 -16.84 11.27
CA ILE A 33 1.77 -17.02 11.20
C ILE A 33 1.08 -15.66 11.05
N ILE A 34 1.49 -14.67 11.85
CA ILE A 34 0.99 -13.30 11.72
C ILE A 34 1.30 -12.78 10.32
N GLY A 35 2.55 -12.78 9.87
CA GLY A 35 2.92 -12.28 8.54
C GLY A 35 2.16 -12.96 7.38
N LYS A 36 1.78 -14.23 7.55
CA LYS A 36 0.98 -14.98 6.56
C LYS A 36 -0.53 -14.69 6.62
N LYS A 37 -1.10 -14.47 7.81
CA LYS A 37 -2.56 -14.33 8.00
C LYS A 37 -3.02 -12.88 8.19
N SER A 38 -2.13 -11.98 8.59
CA SER A 38 -2.45 -10.59 8.88
C SER A 38 -2.40 -9.73 7.63
N THR A 39 -3.39 -8.85 7.48
CA THR A 39 -3.27 -7.69 6.60
C THR A 39 -2.42 -6.64 7.32
N VAL A 40 -1.31 -6.22 6.70
CA VAL A 40 -0.50 -5.12 7.22
C VAL A 40 -1.10 -3.80 6.76
N HIS A 41 -1.21 -2.85 7.68
CA HIS A 41 -1.71 -1.51 7.38
C HIS A 41 -0.55 -0.51 7.48
N LEU A 42 -0.21 0.11 6.36
CA LEU A 42 0.82 1.15 6.30
C LEU A 42 0.13 2.48 6.02
N THR A 43 0.47 3.53 6.76
CA THR A 43 -0.13 4.85 6.58
C THR A 43 0.94 5.88 6.26
N VAL A 44 0.65 6.75 5.30
CA VAL A 44 1.44 7.94 4.99
C VAL A 44 0.54 9.15 5.18
N ALA A 45 0.99 10.11 5.97
CA ALA A 45 0.28 11.34 6.30
C ALA A 45 1.27 12.48 6.52
N SER A 46 0.77 13.72 6.59
CA SER A 46 1.62 14.90 6.82
C SER A 46 2.43 14.85 8.13
N CYS A 47 2.00 14.06 9.12
CA CYS A 47 2.71 13.88 10.39
C CYS A 47 3.96 12.97 10.28
N ASN A 48 4.04 12.11 9.26
CA ASN A 48 5.16 11.17 9.08
C ASN A 48 5.90 11.34 7.74
N TYR A 49 5.44 12.25 6.90
CA TYR A 49 6.06 12.58 5.62
C TYR A 49 6.13 14.09 5.41
N ALA A 50 7.31 14.56 5.03
CA ALA A 50 7.55 15.89 4.51
C ALA A 50 8.12 15.76 3.09
N PRO A 51 7.69 16.59 2.13
CA PRO A 51 8.28 16.63 0.81
C PRO A 51 9.80 16.84 0.91
N PRO A 52 10.61 16.00 0.24
CA PRO A 52 12.05 16.15 0.26
C PRO A 52 12.43 17.44 -0.48
N THR A 53 13.26 18.26 0.17
CA THR A 53 13.86 19.47 -0.40
C THR A 53 15.21 19.19 -1.06
N THR A 54 15.85 18.08 -0.68
CA THR A 54 17.13 17.64 -1.24
C THR A 54 17.05 16.18 -1.69
N ALA A 55 17.95 15.78 -2.61
CA ALA A 55 18.03 14.40 -3.07
C ALA A 55 18.35 13.41 -1.92
N ALA A 56 19.14 13.83 -0.93
CA ALA A 56 19.45 13.02 0.25
C ALA A 56 18.22 12.75 1.12
N GLU A 57 17.30 13.70 1.23
CA GLU A 57 16.02 13.50 1.94
C GLU A 57 15.10 12.53 1.20
N GLU A 58 15.25 12.38 -0.12
CA GLU A 58 14.50 11.37 -0.86
C GLU A 58 14.84 9.93 -0.46
N GLU A 59 15.98 9.69 0.20
CA GLU A 59 16.42 8.36 0.61
C GLU A 59 15.85 7.93 1.97
N LYS A 60 15.17 8.85 2.69
CA LYS A 60 14.62 8.54 4.00
C LYS A 60 13.44 7.57 3.88
N ASN A 61 13.46 6.53 4.72
CA ASN A 61 12.34 5.59 4.81
C ASN A 61 11.10 6.25 5.41
N ILE A 62 9.99 6.18 4.68
CA ILE A 62 8.65 6.59 5.10
C ILE A 62 8.18 5.70 6.25
N TRP A 63 8.34 4.39 6.10
CA TRP A 63 7.95 3.42 7.11
C TRP A 63 9.18 2.87 7.84
N GLN A 64 9.14 2.91 9.17
CA GLN A 64 10.15 2.28 10.03
C GLN A 64 9.88 0.78 10.19
N VAL A 65 9.70 0.08 9.06
CA VAL A 65 9.41 -1.36 9.04
C VAL A 65 10.66 -2.09 8.57
N SER A 66 11.01 -3.17 9.27
CA SER A 66 12.20 -3.94 8.91
C SER A 66 12.03 -4.62 7.54
N PRO A 67 13.09 -4.68 6.71
CA PRO A 67 13.08 -5.40 5.43
C PRO A 67 12.57 -6.84 5.51
N GLN A 68 12.84 -7.51 6.63
CA GLN A 68 12.42 -8.90 6.86
C GLN A 68 10.90 -9.02 6.98
N VAL A 69 10.24 -8.08 7.66
CA VAL A 69 8.78 -8.06 7.79
C VAL A 69 8.13 -7.77 6.44
N ILE A 70 8.65 -6.78 5.70
CA ILE A 70 8.18 -6.41 4.35
C ILE A 70 8.20 -7.62 3.40
N LYS A 71 9.28 -8.41 3.42
CA LYS A 71 9.41 -9.64 2.62
C LYS A 71 8.43 -10.74 2.98
N GLN A 72 7.87 -10.73 4.19
CA GLN A 72 6.96 -11.78 4.66
C GLN A 72 5.49 -11.45 4.44
N MET A 73 5.16 -10.20 4.10
CA MET A 73 3.78 -9.75 3.90
C MET A 73 3.08 -10.51 2.78
N LYS A 74 1.83 -10.90 3.03
CA LYS A 74 0.93 -11.51 2.03
C LYS A 74 -0.16 -10.56 1.57
N ARG A 75 -0.65 -9.71 2.47
CA ARG A 75 -1.62 -8.65 2.18
C ARG A 75 -1.17 -7.36 2.84
N CYS A 76 -1.23 -6.26 2.11
CA CYS A 76 -0.89 -4.96 2.64
C CYS A 76 -1.81 -3.87 2.09
N ASN A 77 -2.40 -3.11 3.00
CA ASN A 77 -3.24 -1.97 2.72
C ASN A 77 -2.45 -0.70 3.03
N ILE A 78 -2.19 0.10 2.01
CA ILE A 78 -1.48 1.37 2.13
C ILE A 78 -2.50 2.49 2.09
N THR A 79 -2.56 3.29 3.15
CA THR A 79 -3.39 4.49 3.22
C THR A 79 -2.54 5.73 3.02
N LEU A 80 -2.84 6.51 1.98
CA LEU A 80 -2.22 7.81 1.71
C LEU A 80 -3.19 8.91 2.11
N ALA A 81 -3.04 9.44 3.31
CA ALA A 81 -3.74 10.63 3.79
C ALA A 81 -2.97 11.87 3.36
N THR A 82 -3.28 12.35 2.15
CA THR A 82 -2.45 13.30 1.43
C THR A 82 -3.06 14.70 1.45
N THR A 83 -2.25 15.71 1.73
CA THR A 83 -2.59 17.14 1.58
C THR A 83 -1.96 17.72 0.31
N SER A 84 -2.38 18.91 -0.12
CA SER A 84 -1.78 19.62 -1.26
C SER A 84 -0.27 19.80 -1.11
N THR A 85 0.19 20.15 0.10
CA THR A 85 1.60 20.36 0.43
C THR A 85 2.45 19.12 0.23
N MET A 86 1.89 17.92 0.42
CA MET A 86 2.59 16.64 0.23
C MET A 86 2.87 16.31 -1.24
N LEU A 87 2.24 17.02 -2.19
CA LEU A 87 2.57 16.89 -3.61
C LEU A 87 3.92 17.52 -3.95
N GLY A 88 4.41 18.44 -3.11
CA GLY A 88 5.71 19.11 -3.30
C GLY A 88 5.72 20.10 -4.47
N VAL A 89 4.56 20.49 -4.98
CA VAL A 89 4.41 21.44 -6.09
C VAL A 89 3.47 22.58 -5.71
N PRO A 90 3.70 23.81 -6.21
CA PRO A 90 2.79 24.93 -5.95
C PRO A 90 1.42 24.77 -6.60
N ASP A 91 1.33 24.10 -7.76
CA ASP A 91 0.09 23.85 -8.48
C ASP A 91 0.07 22.40 -8.99
N PRO A 92 -0.84 21.54 -8.50
CA PRO A 92 -0.91 20.14 -8.89
C PRO A 92 -1.31 19.96 -10.35
N ARG A 93 -1.97 20.92 -10.99
CA ARG A 93 -2.42 20.78 -12.39
C ARG A 93 -1.28 20.64 -13.39
N ASN A 94 -0.13 21.24 -13.05
CA ASN A 94 1.06 21.23 -13.89
C ASN A 94 2.04 20.11 -13.52
N MET A 95 1.68 19.29 -12.54
CA MET A 95 2.51 18.21 -12.05
C MET A 95 2.50 17.03 -13.01
N LYS A 96 3.68 16.42 -13.25
CA LYS A 96 3.74 15.10 -13.88
C LYS A 96 3.69 14.03 -12.81
N SER A 97 2.78 13.07 -12.95
CA SER A 97 2.58 12.01 -11.95
C SER A 97 3.84 11.16 -11.71
N GLU A 98 4.64 10.93 -12.75
CA GLU A 98 5.92 10.21 -12.67
C GLU A 98 6.98 10.96 -11.83
N GLU A 99 6.88 12.29 -11.79
CA GLU A 99 7.78 13.16 -11.05
C GLU A 99 7.34 13.30 -9.57
N TRP A 100 6.29 12.61 -9.12
CA TRP A 100 5.87 12.64 -7.73
C TRP A 100 6.86 11.94 -6.80
N ALA A 101 7.55 12.73 -5.98
CA ALA A 101 8.58 12.26 -5.05
C ALA A 101 8.04 11.19 -4.07
N LEU A 102 6.83 11.38 -3.52
CA LEU A 102 6.24 10.42 -2.59
C LEU A 102 5.98 9.06 -3.26
N ALA A 103 5.42 9.03 -4.47
CA ALA A 103 5.23 7.77 -5.19
C ALA A 103 6.55 7.06 -5.50
N ARG A 104 7.63 7.81 -5.81
CA ARG A 104 8.97 7.21 -5.98
C ARG A 104 9.49 6.59 -4.69
N GLN A 105 9.32 7.26 -3.56
CA GLN A 105 9.76 6.73 -2.26
C GLN A 105 8.96 5.51 -1.82
N ILE A 106 7.63 5.53 -2.00
CA ILE A 106 6.75 4.37 -1.77
C ILE A 106 7.22 3.21 -2.65
N GLY A 107 7.41 3.44 -3.94
CA GLY A 107 7.88 2.41 -4.87
C GLY A 107 9.24 1.82 -4.49
N ARG A 108 10.18 2.64 -4.01
CA ARG A 108 11.50 2.18 -3.53
C ARG A 108 11.38 1.25 -2.31
N GLN A 109 10.57 1.61 -1.31
CA GLN A 109 10.38 0.77 -0.13
C GLN A 109 9.62 -0.52 -0.45
N LEU A 110 8.63 -0.45 -1.34
CA LEU A 110 7.87 -1.61 -1.76
C LEU A 110 8.65 -2.52 -2.71
N ALA A 111 9.78 -2.08 -3.29
CA ALA A 111 10.61 -2.92 -4.18
C ALA A 111 11.10 -4.21 -3.51
N GLN A 112 11.12 -4.26 -2.17
CA GLN A 112 11.52 -5.44 -1.40
C GLN A 112 10.36 -6.39 -1.06
N VAL A 113 9.12 -5.96 -1.31
CA VAL A 113 7.93 -6.79 -1.12
C VAL A 113 7.90 -7.87 -2.20
N ARG A 114 7.43 -9.06 -1.84
CA ARG A 114 7.28 -10.15 -2.79
C ARG A 114 6.18 -9.85 -3.81
N ASN A 115 6.35 -10.34 -5.03
CA ASN A 115 5.37 -10.15 -6.12
C ASN A 115 4.01 -10.82 -5.86
N ASP A 116 3.94 -11.76 -4.90
CA ASP A 116 2.71 -12.44 -4.51
C ASP A 116 1.94 -11.73 -3.38
N CYS A 117 2.38 -10.53 -2.99
CA CYS A 117 1.68 -9.71 -2.00
C CYS A 117 0.49 -9.00 -2.64
N GLU A 118 -0.70 -9.19 -2.08
CA GLU A 118 -1.90 -8.44 -2.42
C GLU A 118 -1.76 -7.00 -1.88
N LEU A 119 -1.57 -6.04 -2.77
CA LEU A 119 -1.40 -4.63 -2.41
C LEU A 119 -2.62 -3.81 -2.76
N ASN A 120 -3.21 -3.20 -1.75
CA ASN A 120 -4.34 -2.30 -1.92
C ASN A 120 -3.94 -0.89 -1.49
N LEU A 121 -4.30 0.09 -2.31
CA LEU A 121 -4.06 1.50 -2.06
C LEU A 121 -5.37 2.18 -1.69
N ILE A 122 -5.35 3.00 -0.65
CA ILE A 122 -6.46 3.86 -0.25
C ILE A 122 -5.92 5.29 -0.28
N VAL A 123 -6.41 6.10 -1.21
CA VAL A 123 -6.01 7.50 -1.35
C VAL A 123 -7.05 8.37 -0.66
N LYS A 124 -6.70 8.87 0.52
CA LYS A 124 -7.50 9.82 1.28
C LYS A 124 -7.00 11.22 0.98
N ALA A 125 -7.79 11.99 0.23
CA ALA A 125 -7.46 13.38 -0.01
C ALA A 125 -8.04 14.23 1.12
N ILE A 126 -7.15 14.88 1.88
CA ILE A 126 -7.55 15.83 2.92
C ILE A 126 -7.88 17.13 2.22
N SER A 127 -9.11 17.61 2.43
CA SER A 127 -9.60 18.84 1.81
C SER A 127 -8.71 20.02 2.16
N ASP A 128 -8.33 20.76 1.12
CA ASP A 128 -7.58 22.00 1.21
C ASP A 128 -8.41 23.08 0.51
N PRO A 129 -8.65 24.25 1.12
CA PRO A 129 -9.42 25.33 0.50
C PRO A 129 -8.93 25.75 -0.89
N LEU A 130 -7.65 25.52 -1.18
CA LEU A 130 -7.01 26.01 -2.41
C LEU A 130 -7.10 25.02 -3.57
N TRP A 131 -7.47 23.75 -3.35
CA TRP A 131 -7.34 22.72 -4.38
C TRP A 131 -8.47 21.69 -4.36
N ASN A 132 -8.79 21.18 -5.56
CA ASN A 132 -9.71 20.07 -5.69
C ASN A 132 -9.01 18.74 -5.34
N PRO A 133 -9.54 17.94 -4.38
CA PRO A 133 -9.07 16.60 -4.02
C PRO A 133 -8.81 15.65 -5.21
N LEU A 134 -9.53 15.83 -6.31
CA LEU A 134 -9.38 15.04 -7.53
C LEU A 134 -7.96 15.01 -8.09
N TRP A 135 -7.19 16.11 -7.94
CA TRP A 135 -5.82 16.14 -8.43
C TRP A 135 -4.92 15.17 -7.66
N ILE A 136 -5.11 15.06 -6.34
CA ILE A 136 -4.39 14.10 -5.50
C ILE A 136 -4.72 12.68 -5.94
N TRP A 137 -6.00 12.36 -6.11
CA TRP A 137 -6.46 11.05 -6.57
C TRP A 137 -5.89 10.70 -7.96
N TYR A 138 -5.96 11.64 -8.90
CA TYR A 138 -5.44 11.47 -10.25
C TYR A 138 -3.94 11.18 -10.24
N HIS A 139 -3.13 12.02 -9.60
CA HIS A 139 -1.68 11.82 -9.57
C HIS A 139 -1.29 10.55 -8.82
N ALA A 140 -1.97 10.23 -7.71
CA ALA A 140 -1.70 9.00 -6.98
C ALA A 140 -2.02 7.75 -7.80
N ALA A 141 -3.15 7.75 -8.50
CA ALA A 141 -3.50 6.66 -9.41
C ALA A 141 -2.45 6.54 -10.52
N GLN A 142 -2.19 7.60 -11.30
CA GLN A 142 -1.25 7.52 -12.43
C GLN A 142 0.17 7.11 -11.99
N ALA A 143 0.67 7.63 -10.87
CA ALA A 143 2.03 7.37 -10.41
C ALA A 143 2.24 5.94 -9.87
N LEU A 144 1.20 5.33 -9.29
CA LEU A 144 1.30 4.03 -8.63
C LEU A 144 0.71 2.88 -9.46
N LYS A 145 -0.18 3.16 -10.41
CA LYS A 145 -0.83 2.17 -11.28
C LYS A 145 0.16 1.39 -12.16
N THR A 146 1.23 2.06 -12.59
CA THR A 146 2.26 1.53 -13.50
C THR A 146 3.36 0.73 -12.78
N ARG A 147 3.33 0.68 -11.43
CA ARG A 147 4.28 -0.10 -10.64
C ARG A 147 4.04 -1.60 -10.80
N GLY A 148 5.15 -2.34 -10.83
CA GLY A 148 5.16 -3.79 -11.03
C GLY A 148 4.76 -4.25 -12.44
N GLN A 149 4.60 -3.34 -13.41
CA GLN A 149 4.38 -3.67 -14.82
C GLN A 149 5.68 -3.56 -15.62
N GLY A 150 5.95 -4.55 -16.48
CA GLY A 150 7.11 -4.57 -17.36
C GLY A 150 8.44 -4.62 -16.60
N SER A 151 9.33 -3.65 -16.88
CA SER A 151 10.64 -3.50 -16.23
C SER A 151 10.58 -2.80 -14.87
N ASN A 152 9.43 -2.29 -14.43
CA ASN A 152 9.30 -1.61 -13.15
C ASN A 152 9.39 -2.62 -11.99
N VAL A 153 10.47 -2.50 -11.21
CA VAL A 153 10.75 -3.36 -10.05
C VAL A 153 9.71 -3.12 -8.95
N GLY A 154 9.21 -4.22 -8.39
CA GLY A 154 8.34 -4.24 -7.21
C GLY A 154 6.99 -4.94 -7.45
N PRO A 155 6.20 -5.11 -6.39
CA PRO A 155 4.87 -5.72 -6.47
C PRO A 155 3.89 -4.81 -7.22
N LYS A 156 2.85 -5.43 -7.79
CA LYS A 156 1.74 -4.72 -8.43
C LYS A 156 0.70 -4.32 -7.38
N PHE A 157 0.09 -3.15 -7.55
CA PHE A 157 -1.15 -2.84 -6.85
C PHE A 157 -2.31 -3.57 -7.50
N ASN A 158 -3.22 -4.09 -6.67
CA ASN A 158 -4.40 -4.85 -7.06
C ASN A 158 -5.64 -3.95 -7.12
N ARG A 159 -5.74 -3.01 -6.16
CA ARG A 159 -6.87 -2.10 -6.01
C ARG A 159 -6.43 -0.72 -5.57
N ILE A 160 -7.08 0.32 -6.08
CA ILE A 160 -6.94 1.71 -5.63
C ILE A 160 -8.34 2.24 -5.32
N THR A 161 -8.55 2.64 -4.07
CA THR A 161 -9.80 3.24 -3.58
C THR A 161 -9.56 4.71 -3.28
N PHE A 162 -10.56 5.54 -3.56
CA PHE A 162 -10.50 6.99 -3.39
C PHE A 162 -11.51 7.40 -2.33
N CYS A 163 -11.10 8.26 -1.40
CA CYS A 163 -11.97 8.77 -0.34
C CYS A 163 -11.57 10.21 0.00
N LEU A 164 -12.54 11.01 0.46
CA LEU A 164 -12.24 12.28 1.15
C LEU A 164 -12.12 12.03 2.66
N ASP A 165 -11.55 12.99 3.38
CA ASP A 165 -11.34 12.91 4.82
C ASP A 165 -12.65 12.93 5.64
N THR A 166 -13.64 13.70 5.18
CA THR A 166 -14.89 13.92 5.92
C THR A 166 -16.09 13.12 5.40
N PHE A 167 -16.02 12.57 4.18
CA PHE A 167 -17.12 11.84 3.55
C PHE A 167 -16.62 11.07 2.31
N SER A 168 -17.10 9.85 2.06
CA SER A 168 -16.81 9.14 0.80
C SER A 168 -18.14 8.89 0.08
N PRO A 169 -18.54 9.73 -0.89
CA PRO A 169 -19.69 9.50 -1.74
C PRO A 169 -19.42 8.33 -2.68
N GLY A 170 -19.51 7.10 -2.16
CA GLY A 170 -19.66 5.90 -2.98
C GLY A 170 -18.72 5.77 -4.18
N GLU A 171 -17.50 6.31 -4.12
CA GLU A 171 -16.69 6.52 -5.31
C GLU A 171 -16.30 5.19 -5.95
N ASN A 172 -16.30 5.16 -7.28
CA ASN A 172 -15.79 4.02 -8.01
C ASN A 172 -14.30 3.83 -7.67
N TYR A 173 -13.85 2.58 -7.70
CA TYR A 173 -12.47 2.21 -7.41
C TYR A 173 -11.81 1.61 -8.66
N LEU A 174 -10.49 1.73 -8.72
CA LEU A 174 -9.71 1.02 -9.73
C LEU A 174 -9.34 -0.36 -9.19
N MET A 175 -9.49 -1.39 -10.01
CA MET A 175 -9.06 -2.74 -9.69
C MET A 175 -8.51 -3.42 -10.94
N ARG A 176 -7.52 -4.30 -10.75
CA ARG A 176 -7.07 -5.17 -11.83
C ARG A 176 -8.10 -6.25 -12.08
N ASP A 177 -8.50 -6.39 -13.32
CA ASP A 177 -9.49 -7.35 -13.76
C ASP A 177 -8.79 -8.66 -14.19
N PRO A 178 -8.95 -9.75 -13.42
CA PRO A 178 -8.33 -11.03 -13.75
C PRO A 178 -8.90 -11.64 -15.04
N ALA A 179 -10.14 -11.29 -15.43
CA ALA A 179 -10.75 -11.78 -16.67
C ALA A 179 -10.12 -11.11 -17.91
N ASN A 180 -9.56 -9.91 -17.76
CA ASN A 180 -8.98 -9.11 -18.83
C ASN A 180 -7.46 -8.97 -18.69
N SER A 181 -6.76 -10.08 -18.41
CA SER A 181 -5.28 -10.13 -18.34
C SER A 181 -4.67 -9.15 -17.32
N ASP A 182 -5.31 -9.00 -16.15
CA ASP A 182 -4.90 -8.07 -15.07
C ASP A 182 -4.82 -6.59 -15.52
N GLN A 183 -5.56 -6.22 -16.56
CA GLN A 183 -5.74 -4.83 -16.96
C GLN A 183 -6.53 -4.06 -15.90
N TRP A 184 -6.27 -2.75 -15.81
CA TRP A 184 -7.02 -1.92 -14.88
C TRP A 184 -8.41 -1.65 -15.41
N ALA A 185 -9.39 -1.68 -14.52
CA ALA A 185 -10.76 -1.28 -14.81
C ALA A 185 -11.33 -0.46 -13.66
N TRP A 186 -12.27 0.41 -13.99
CA TRP A 186 -13.13 1.08 -13.02
C TRP A 186 -14.27 0.17 -12.61
N TRP A 187 -14.53 0.11 -11.31
CA TRP A 187 -15.59 -0.68 -10.71
C TRP A 187 -16.41 0.20 -9.77
N CYS A 188 -17.74 0.09 -9.85
CA CYS A 188 -18.60 0.71 -8.84
C CYS A 188 -18.74 -0.16 -7.61
N LEU A 189 -19.35 0.38 -6.54
CA LEU A 189 -19.54 -0.33 -5.28
C LEU A 189 -20.49 -1.54 -5.39
N GLU A 190 -21.40 -1.52 -6.36
CA GLU A 190 -22.29 -2.65 -6.68
C GLU A 190 -21.59 -3.76 -7.50
N GLY A 191 -20.32 -3.55 -7.87
CA GLY A 191 -19.53 -4.55 -8.60
C GLY A 191 -19.72 -4.52 -10.13
N HIS A 192 -20.31 -3.46 -10.70
CA HIS A 192 -20.33 -3.27 -12.14
C HIS A 192 -18.97 -2.78 -12.65
N CYS A 193 -18.48 -3.37 -13.74
CA CYS A 193 -17.32 -2.86 -14.47
C CYS A 193 -17.75 -1.64 -15.30
N VAL A 194 -17.33 -0.45 -14.87
CA VAL A 194 -17.69 0.83 -15.48
C VAL A 194 -16.95 1.05 -16.80
N ALA A 195 -15.63 0.82 -16.82
CA ALA A 195 -14.80 0.99 -18.00
C ALA A 195 -13.46 0.29 -17.84
N GLN A 196 -12.94 -0.28 -18.93
CA GLN A 196 -11.55 -0.75 -19.01
C GLN A 196 -10.60 0.44 -19.20
N VAL A 197 -9.43 0.37 -18.58
CA VAL A 197 -8.51 1.50 -18.42
C VAL A 197 -7.11 1.12 -18.90
N GLY A 198 -6.63 1.85 -19.90
CA GLY A 198 -5.25 1.77 -20.38
C GLY A 198 -4.22 2.27 -19.34
N VAL A 199 -2.94 2.27 -19.69
CA VAL A 199 -1.86 2.70 -18.79
C VAL A 199 -1.98 4.18 -18.44
N ASP A 200 -2.34 5.02 -19.41
CA ASP A 200 -2.47 6.46 -19.23
C ASP A 200 -3.95 6.86 -19.31
N LEU A 201 -4.41 7.67 -18.35
CA LEU A 201 -5.72 8.31 -18.41
C LEU A 201 -5.54 9.81 -18.49
N THR A 202 -6.35 10.47 -19.30
CA THR A 202 -6.57 11.91 -19.14
C THR A 202 -7.35 12.20 -17.86
N VAL A 203 -7.21 13.40 -17.32
CA VAL A 203 -7.97 13.85 -16.14
C VAL A 203 -9.48 13.72 -16.37
N ARG A 204 -9.96 14.03 -17.59
CA ARG A 204 -11.38 13.93 -17.94
C ARG A 204 -11.90 12.49 -17.84
N GLN A 205 -11.15 11.53 -18.39
CA GLN A 205 -11.50 10.11 -18.30
C GLN A 205 -11.43 9.61 -16.86
N PHE A 206 -10.46 10.08 -16.08
CA PHE A 206 -10.37 9.78 -14.66
C PHE A 206 -11.62 10.26 -13.92
N CYS A 207 -12.01 11.53 -14.07
CA CYS A 207 -13.21 12.06 -13.42
C CYS A 207 -14.49 11.31 -13.83
N SER A 208 -14.63 10.99 -15.12
CA SER A 208 -15.78 10.20 -15.59
C SER A 208 -15.82 8.81 -14.97
N GLY A 209 -14.66 8.16 -14.81
CA GLY A 209 -14.56 6.83 -14.23
C GLY A 209 -14.79 6.81 -12.71
N VAL A 210 -14.42 7.86 -11.98
CA VAL A 210 -14.63 7.97 -10.53
C VAL A 210 -16.10 8.10 -10.15
N TYR A 211 -16.88 8.87 -10.92
CA TYR A 211 -18.24 9.26 -10.52
C TYR A 211 -19.38 8.64 -11.34
N GLY A 212 -19.13 8.08 -12.52
CA GLY A 212 -20.19 7.55 -13.38
C GLY A 212 -20.28 6.03 -13.32
N CYS A 213 -21.50 5.48 -13.27
CA CYS A 213 -21.73 4.06 -13.51
C CYS A 213 -22.93 3.90 -14.45
N PRO A 214 -22.72 3.63 -15.75
CA PRO A 214 -23.82 3.57 -16.71
C PRO A 214 -24.94 2.59 -16.33
N THR A 215 -24.60 1.51 -15.63
CA THR A 215 -25.56 0.50 -15.17
C THR A 215 -26.40 1.00 -13.98
N CYS A 216 -25.79 1.68 -13.02
CA CYS A 216 -26.54 2.25 -11.89
C CYS A 216 -27.38 3.45 -12.33
N ASP A 217 -26.82 4.32 -13.17
CA ASP A 217 -27.49 5.50 -13.71
C ASP A 217 -28.74 5.13 -14.54
N ALA A 218 -28.74 3.96 -15.19
CA ALA A 218 -29.90 3.45 -15.93
C ALA A 218 -31.06 3.02 -15.01
N GLY A 219 -30.75 2.41 -13.86
CA GLY A 219 -31.77 1.92 -12.91
C GLY A 219 -32.53 3.04 -12.18
N GLU A 220 -31.85 4.14 -11.85
CA GLU A 220 -32.48 5.29 -11.19
C GLU A 220 -33.53 5.99 -12.05
N ASN A 221 -33.37 5.93 -13.38
CA ASN A 221 -34.30 6.55 -14.34
C ASN A 221 -35.57 5.73 -14.58
N GLU A 222 -35.56 4.42 -14.32
CA GLU A 222 -36.73 3.54 -14.50
C GLU A 222 -37.67 3.50 -13.28
N GLU A 223 -37.16 3.79 -12.07
CA GLU A 223 -37.94 3.80 -10.83
C GLU A 223 -38.72 5.12 -10.60
N SER A 224 -38.55 6.08 -11.52
CA SER A 224 -39.16 7.42 -11.47
C SER A 224 -40.31 7.62 -12.47
N THR A 225 -40.76 6.55 -13.15
CA THR A 225 -41.87 6.53 -14.13
C THR A 225 -42.94 5.54 -13.77
#